data_AF-A0A8T3RFD1-F1
#
_entry.id   AF-A0A8T3RFD1-F1
#
_cell.length_a   1.000
_cell.length_b   1.000
_cell.length_c   1.000
_cell.angle_alpha   90.00
_cell.angle_beta   90.00
_cell.angle_gamma   90.00
#
_symmetry.space_group_name_H-M   'P 1'
#
loop_
_entity.id
_entity.type
_entity.pdbx_description
1 polymer ?
#
loop_
_entity_poly.entity_id
_entity_poly.type
_entity_poly.pdbx_seq_one_letter_code
_entity_poly.pdbx_strand_id
1 'polypeptide(L)' 'MECFTSEALDLLRLTAEVEIETRMAAGEPEHRAVIWVVVDEEDRVLIRSYLGAKARWYREA' A
#
# COMPACT_ATOMS: atom_id res chain seq x y z
N MET A 1 -2.48 -14.55 -8.82
CA MET A 1 -2.17 -13.13 -8.56
C MET A 1 -3.48 -12.40 -8.71
N GLU A 2 -4.07 -12.00 -7.59
CA GLU A 2 -5.34 -11.28 -7.59
C GLU A 2 -5.05 -9.84 -8.03
N CYS A 3 -5.71 -9.39 -9.08
CA CYS A 3 -5.64 -8.02 -9.54
C CYS A 3 -6.80 -7.22 -8.95
N PHE A 4 -6.60 -5.92 -8.76
CA PHE A 4 -7.68 -5.02 -8.36
C PHE A 4 -8.75 -4.95 -9.45
N THR A 5 -10.00 -4.77 -9.04
CA THR A 5 -11.09 -4.49 -9.98
C THR A 5 -10.95 -3.09 -10.57
N SER A 6 -11.57 -2.84 -11.72
CA SER A 6 -11.59 -1.50 -12.32
C SER A 6 -12.18 -0.45 -11.37
N GLU A 7 -13.26 -0.80 -10.67
CA GLU A 7 -13.88 0.10 -9.67
C GLU A 7 -12.93 0.43 -8.50
N ALA A 8 -12.16 -0.56 -8.02
CA ALA A 8 -11.15 -0.32 -7.00
C ALA A 8 -10.02 0.57 -7.53
N LEU A 9 -9.56 0.36 -8.76
CA LEU A 9 -8.53 1.20 -9.39
C LEU A 9 -9.02 2.64 -9.58
N ASP A 10 -10.25 2.84 -10.04
CA ASP A 10 -10.86 4.17 -10.18
C ASP A 10 -10.94 4.89 -8.84
N LEU A 11 -11.32 4.18 -7.77
CA LEU A 11 -11.33 4.73 -6.42
C LEU A 11 -9.92 5.11 -5.94
N LEU A 12 -8.93 4.23 -6.17
CA LEU A 12 -7.54 4.48 -5.78
C LEU A 12 -6.90 5.63 -6.55
N ARG A 13 -7.28 5.84 -7.82
CA ARG A 13 -6.84 7.01 -8.62
C ARG A 13 -7.35 8.33 -8.05
N LEU A 14 -8.52 8.33 -7.40
CA LEU A 14 -9.13 9.50 -6.77
C LEU A 14 -8.70 9.70 -5.30
N THR A 15 -8.08 8.68 -4.70
CA THR A 15 -7.70 8.67 -3.29
C THR A 15 -6.23 9.07 -3.13
N ALA A 16 -5.94 10.05 -2.27
CA ALA A 16 -4.57 10.47 -2.03
C ALA A 16 -3.79 9.52 -1.11
N GLU A 17 -4.46 8.93 -0.12
CA GLU A 17 -3.86 8.15 0.96
C GLU A 17 -4.71 6.94 1.32
N VAL A 18 -4.06 5.83 1.65
CA VAL A 18 -4.67 4.58 2.11
C VAL A 18 -4.06 4.14 3.42
N GLU A 19 -4.80 3.39 4.22
CA GLU A 19 -4.24 2.64 5.34
C GLU A 19 -3.73 1.29 4.84
N ILE A 20 -2.47 0.97 5.14
CA ILE A 20 -1.88 -0.35 4.92
C ILE A 20 -1.68 -1.06 6.26
N GLU A 21 -1.71 -2.37 6.21
CA GLU A 21 -1.39 -3.24 7.32
C GLU A 21 -0.19 -4.12 6.94
N THR A 22 0.82 -4.18 7.80
CA THR A 22 2.03 -5.01 7.62
C THR A 22 2.28 -5.85 8.87
N ARG A 23 2.95 -6.99 8.69
CA ARG A 23 3.31 -7.89 9.79
C ARG A 23 4.64 -8.60 9.48
N MET A 24 5.58 -8.59 10.42
CA MET A 24 6.89 -9.24 10.24
C MET A 24 6.78 -10.74 9.88
N ALA A 25 5.85 -11.43 10.52
CA ALA A 25 5.59 -12.85 10.33
C ALA A 25 4.14 -13.18 10.72
N ALA A 26 3.68 -14.36 10.34
CA ALA A 26 2.39 -14.84 10.81
C ALA A 26 2.38 -14.99 12.34
N GLY A 27 1.42 -14.33 13.00
CA GLY A 27 1.27 -14.34 14.47
C GLY A 27 1.96 -13.18 15.20
N GLU A 28 2.75 -12.36 14.51
CA GLU A 28 3.31 -11.11 15.07
C GLU A 28 2.27 -9.98 15.04
N PRO A 29 2.39 -8.95 15.91
CA PRO A 29 1.48 -7.80 15.92
C PRO A 29 1.42 -7.09 14.58
N GLU A 30 0.20 -6.74 14.18
CA GLU A 30 -0.05 -5.92 12.99
C GLU A 30 0.39 -4.48 13.23
N HIS A 31 0.93 -3.87 12.18
CA HIS A 31 1.28 -2.46 12.16
C HIS A 31 0.51 -1.77 11.05
N ARG A 32 -0.18 -0.68 11.39
CA ARG A 32 -0.96 0.13 10.47
C ARG A 32 -0.26 1.44 10.17
N ALA A 33 -0.27 1.84 8.91
CA ALA A 33 0.29 3.12 8.47
C ALA A 33 -0.58 3.74 7.37
N VAL A 34 -0.78 5.07 7.46
CA VAL A 34 -1.36 5.85 6.35
C VAL A 34 -0.24 6.18 5.36
N ILE A 35 -0.44 5.89 4.08
CA ILE A 35 0.55 6.04 3.02
C ILE A 35 -0.07 6.55 1.72
N TRP A 36 0.71 7.30 0.93
CA TRP A 36 0.26 7.76 -0.38
C TRP A 36 0.17 6.62 -1.37
N VAL A 37 -0.98 6.50 -2.03
CA VAL A 37 -1.20 5.54 -3.11
C VAL A 37 -1.05 6.22 -4.47
N VAL A 38 -0.55 5.47 -5.44
CA VAL A 38 -0.46 5.89 -6.84
C VAL A 38 -0.87 4.71 -7.71
N VAL A 39 -1.76 4.95 -8.67
CA VAL A 39 -2.05 3.99 -9.73
C VAL A 39 -1.41 4.50 -11.02
N ASP A 40 -0.52 3.72 -11.61
CA ASP A 40 0.17 4.14 -12.84
C ASP A 40 -0.65 3.88 -14.12
N GLU A 41 -0.03 4.10 -15.28
CA GLU A 41 -0.64 3.91 -16.60
C GLU A 41 -0.84 2.43 -16.97
N GLU A 42 -0.19 1.51 -16.25
CA GLU A 42 -0.30 0.05 -16.43
C GLU A 42 -1.23 -0.59 -15.38
N ASP A 43 -2.04 0.22 -14.68
CA ASP A 43 -2.94 -0.20 -13.59
C ASP A 43 -2.22 -0.85 -12.39
N ARG A 44 -0.92 -0.59 -12.20
CA ARG A 44 -0.19 -1.07 -11.02
C ARG A 44 -0.48 -0.15 -9.84
N VAL A 45 -0.87 -0.77 -8.72
CA VAL A 45 -1.03 -0.07 -7.43
C VAL A 45 0.32 0.00 -6.74
N LEU A 46 0.83 1.21 -6.61
CA LEU A 46 2.11 1.54 -6.00
C LEU A 46 1.87 2.41 -4.77
N ILE A 47 2.81 2.37 -3.83
CA ILE A 47 2.81 3.23 -2.65
C ILE A 47 4.07 4.10 -2.64
N ARG A 48 3.91 5.36 -2.26
CA ARG A 48 5.02 6.32 -2.12
C ARG A 48 5.23 6.62 -0.65
N SER A 49 6.48 6.72 -0.22
CA SER A 49 6.83 7.15 1.13
C SER A 49 8.10 7.99 1.13
N TYR A 50 8.14 8.99 2.01
CA TYR A 50 9.36 9.76 2.28
C TYR A 50 10.46 8.89 2.91
N LEU A 51 10.09 7.94 3.78
CA LEU A 51 11.06 7.08 4.46
C LEU A 51 11.50 5.88 3.61
N GLY A 52 10.67 5.47 2.64
CA GLY A 52 10.95 4.34 1.74
C GLY A 52 11.41 3.09 2.50
N ALA A 53 12.56 2.55 2.11
CA ALA A 53 13.15 1.35 2.71
C ALA A 53 13.52 1.47 4.20
N LYS A 54 13.57 2.69 4.76
CA LYS A 54 13.82 2.90 6.19
C LYS A 54 12.53 2.82 7.03
N ALA A 55 11.37 2.82 6.39
CA ALA A 55 10.10 2.77 7.09
C ALA A 55 9.90 1.41 7.75
N ARG A 56 9.25 1.40 8.92
CA ARG A 56 8.93 0.17 9.64
C ARG A 56 8.05 -0.76 8.80
N TRP A 57 6.97 -0.23 8.21
CA TRP A 57 6.08 -1.00 7.34
C TRP A 57 6.82 -1.68 6.18
N TYR A 58 7.84 -1.04 5.59
CA TYR A 58 8.60 -1.61 4.47
C TYR A 58 9.47 -2.80 4.91
N ARG A 59 9.95 -2.79 6.15
CA ARG A 59 10.77 -3.88 6.71
C ARG A 59 9.93 -5.06 7.21
N GLU A 60 8.63 -4.82 7.39
CA GLU A 60 7.64 -5.80 7.84
C GLU A 60 6.79 -6.36 6.69
N ALA A 61 6.99 -5.89 5.46
CA ALA A 61 6.20 -6.28 4.28
C ALA A 61 6.90 -7.38 3.48
#